data_AF-A0AAJ3RBQ6-F1
#
_entry.id   AF-A0AAJ3RBQ6-F1
#
_cell.length_a   1.000
_cell.length_b   1.000
_cell.length_c   1.000
_cell.angle_alpha   90.00
_cell.angle_beta   90.00
_cell.angle_gamma   90.00
#
_symmetry.space_group_name_H-M   'P 1'
#
loop_
_entity.id
_entity.type
_entity.pdbx_description
1 polymer ?
#
loop_
_entity_poly.entity_id
_entity_poly.type
_entity_poly.pdbx_seq_one_letter_code
_entity_poly.pdbx_strand_id
1 'polypeptide(L)'
;MDCIQKLTSIYGLGLCCGLWSKEEVIQWCDKVIEVSDSPPYEIIEISLMSKEKIDDIEGKLFEFSRIVDEEYAVKLTLSVIHEKLVRNELVIEESIKSTTRLLVNRGLYWEDEYRDLYSVDDSYELAKNGDHFDLVEVVNIYIEMLGFYGKYFSEFENLYFKVMKNKWGR
;
A
#
# COMPACT_ATOMS: atom_id res chain seq x y z
N MET A 1 16.01 -12.43 4.95
CA MET A 1 14.91 -12.32 5.91
C MET A 1 14.41 -10.88 6.01
N ASP A 2 15.25 -9.91 6.40
CA ASP A 2 14.88 -8.49 6.54
C ASP A 2 14.13 -7.89 5.33
N CYS A 3 14.62 -8.10 4.10
CA CYS A 3 13.94 -7.55 2.91
C CYS A 3 12.56 -8.17 2.65
N ILE A 4 12.39 -9.47 2.92
CA ILE A 4 11.09 -10.13 2.74
C ILE A 4 10.13 -9.57 3.78
N GLN A 5 10.53 -9.47 5.05
CA GLN A 5 9.69 -8.92 6.11
C GLN A 5 9.25 -7.48 5.84
N LYS A 6 10.16 -6.62 5.35
CA LYS A 6 9.81 -5.26 4.92
C LYS A 6 8.78 -5.27 3.79
N LEU A 7 8.97 -6.12 2.78
CA LEU A 7 8.04 -6.21 1.67
C LEU A 7 6.68 -6.77 2.13
N THR A 8 6.68 -7.77 3.02
CA THR A 8 5.47 -8.30 3.68
C THR A 8 4.73 -7.21 4.43
N SER A 9 5.43 -6.35 5.18
CA SER A 9 4.80 -5.22 5.88
C SER A 9 4.04 -4.34 4.90
N ILE A 10 4.68 -3.97 3.78
CA ILE A 10 4.06 -3.14 2.74
C ILE A 10 2.83 -3.86 2.18
N TYR A 11 2.94 -5.13 1.77
CA TYR A 11 1.80 -5.92 1.28
C TYR A 11 0.66 -6.03 2.30
N GLY A 12 0.96 -6.14 3.59
CA GLY A 12 -0.03 -6.08 4.67
C GLY A 12 -0.72 -4.72 4.77
N LEU A 13 0.05 -3.63 4.69
CA LEU A 13 -0.50 -2.27 4.66
C LEU A 13 -1.41 -2.04 3.46
N GLY A 14 -0.99 -2.50 2.28
CA GLY A 14 -1.79 -2.33 1.07
C GLY A 14 -3.03 -3.24 1.02
N LEU A 15 -2.98 -4.44 1.60
CA LEU A 15 -4.19 -5.26 1.78
C LEU A 15 -5.20 -4.53 2.70
N CYS A 16 -4.69 -4.02 3.82
CA CYS A 16 -5.48 -3.31 4.84
C CYS A 16 -6.16 -2.03 4.32
N CYS A 17 -5.53 -1.36 3.35
CA CYS A 17 -6.12 -0.17 2.72
C CYS A 17 -6.83 -0.45 1.39
N GLY A 18 -6.88 -1.70 0.94
CA GLY A 18 -7.52 -2.09 -0.33
C GLY A 18 -6.72 -1.72 -1.58
N LEU A 19 -5.43 -1.40 -1.44
CA LEU A 19 -4.50 -1.22 -2.56
C LEU A 19 -4.25 -2.54 -3.31
N TRP A 20 -4.26 -3.65 -2.58
CA TRP A 20 -4.23 -5.00 -3.13
C TRP A 20 -5.44 -5.79 -2.68
N SER A 21 -5.96 -6.59 -3.60
CA SER A 21 -6.90 -7.66 -3.30
C SER A 21 -6.21 -8.81 -2.55
N LYS A 22 -7.01 -9.66 -1.91
CA LYS A 22 -6.54 -10.91 -1.33
C LYS A 22 -5.84 -11.76 -2.40
N GLU A 23 -6.42 -11.86 -3.59
CA GLU A 23 -5.89 -12.67 -4.68
C GLU A 23 -4.50 -12.19 -5.12
N GLU A 24 -4.27 -10.88 -5.19
CA GLU A 24 -2.96 -10.32 -5.53
C GLU A 24 -1.91 -10.58 -4.44
N VAL A 25 -2.29 -10.52 -3.17
CA VAL A 25 -1.40 -10.84 -2.04
C VAL A 25 -1.01 -12.33 -2.08
N ILE A 26 -1.97 -13.22 -2.29
CA ILE A 26 -1.72 -14.66 -2.41
C ILE A 26 -0.79 -14.94 -3.59
N GLN A 27 -1.06 -14.36 -4.77
CA GLN A 27 -0.19 -14.50 -5.94
C GLN A 27 1.21 -13.94 -5.71
N TRP A 28 1.34 -12.87 -4.92
CA TRP A 28 2.66 -12.38 -4.52
C TRP A 28 3.38 -13.40 -3.64
N CYS A 29 2.71 -13.99 -2.65
CA CYS A 29 3.30 -15.06 -1.82
C CYS A 29 3.73 -16.26 -2.66
N ASP A 30 2.89 -16.73 -3.60
CA ASP A 30 3.22 -17.82 -4.53
C ASP A 30 4.51 -17.50 -5.30
N LYS A 31 4.62 -16.30 -5.86
CA LYS A 31 5.82 -15.86 -6.59
C LYS A 31 7.05 -15.77 -5.69
N VAL A 32 6.91 -15.33 -4.44
CA VAL A 32 8.01 -15.33 -3.46
C VAL A 32 8.50 -16.75 -3.21
N ILE A 33 7.59 -17.73 -3.14
CA ILE A 33 7.92 -19.15 -2.97
C ILE A 33 8.68 -19.67 -4.20
N GLU A 34 8.21 -19.35 -5.40
CA GLU A 34 8.83 -19.78 -6.66
C GLU A 34 10.28 -19.30 -6.83
N VAL A 35 10.58 -18.06 -6.41
CA VAL A 35 11.89 -17.42 -6.62
C VAL A 35 12.84 -17.59 -5.44
N SER A 36 12.40 -18.22 -4.34
CA SER A 36 13.20 -18.41 -3.14
C SER A 36 13.75 -19.83 -3.05
N ASP A 37 15.05 -19.97 -2.84
CA ASP A 37 15.68 -21.28 -2.58
C ASP A 37 15.21 -21.90 -1.25
N SER A 38 14.78 -21.06 -0.30
CA SER A 38 14.32 -21.44 1.04
C SER A 38 13.24 -20.45 1.52
N PRO A 39 12.00 -20.56 1.01
CA PRO A 39 10.93 -19.64 1.35
C PRO A 39 10.59 -19.69 2.85
N PRO A 40 10.31 -18.54 3.49
CA PRO A 40 9.85 -18.51 4.87
C PRO A 40 8.53 -19.28 5.04
N TYR A 41 8.40 -20.01 6.15
CA TYR A 41 7.22 -20.80 6.44
C TYR A 41 5.95 -19.94 6.48
N GLU A 42 6.04 -18.73 7.02
CA GLU A 42 4.94 -17.78 7.13
C GLU A 42 4.40 -17.36 5.75
N ILE A 43 5.29 -17.21 4.75
CA ILE A 43 4.88 -16.89 3.36
C ILE A 43 4.16 -18.08 2.73
N ILE A 44 4.63 -19.32 2.99
CA ILE A 44 3.94 -20.53 2.54
C ILE A 44 2.57 -20.62 3.20
N GLU A 45 2.47 -20.41 4.52
CA GLU A 45 1.20 -20.44 5.24
C GLU A 45 0.22 -19.44 4.62
N ILE A 46 0.64 -18.18 4.42
CA ILE A 46 -0.19 -17.14 3.83
C ILE A 46 -0.64 -17.51 2.41
N SER A 47 0.22 -18.08 1.57
CA SER A 47 -0.16 -18.52 0.21
C SER A 47 -1.33 -19.52 0.18
N LEU A 48 -1.50 -20.29 1.26
CA LEU A 48 -2.55 -21.29 1.39
C LEU A 48 -3.87 -20.72 1.94
N MET A 49 -3.89 -19.45 2.37
CA MET A 49 -5.04 -18.80 3.03
C MET A 49 -6.10 -18.24 2.06
N SER A 50 -6.15 -18.70 0.80
CA SER A 50 -7.11 -18.20 -0.21
C SER A 50 -8.58 -18.21 0.24
N LYS A 51 -8.96 -19.10 1.17
CA LYS A 51 -10.33 -19.21 1.71
C LYS A 51 -10.55 -18.45 3.03
N GLU A 52 -9.48 -17.96 3.65
CA GLU A 52 -9.55 -17.23 4.91
C GLU A 52 -10.03 -15.79 4.70
N LYS A 53 -10.38 -15.13 5.81
CA LYS A 53 -10.79 -13.73 5.80
C LYS A 53 -9.57 -12.83 5.64
N ILE A 54 -9.82 -11.63 5.14
CA ILE A 54 -8.78 -10.62 4.96
C ILE A 54 -8.07 -10.33 6.30
N ASP A 55 -8.84 -10.14 7.39
CA ASP A 55 -8.28 -9.89 8.73
C ASP A 55 -7.31 -10.97 9.21
N ASP A 56 -7.57 -12.24 8.89
CA ASP A 56 -6.70 -13.35 9.26
C ASP A 56 -5.38 -13.31 8.48
N ILE A 57 -5.44 -12.96 7.19
CA ILE A 57 -4.28 -12.80 6.31
C ILE A 57 -3.44 -11.60 6.74
N GLU A 58 -4.09 -10.46 7.03
CA GLU A 58 -3.44 -9.26 7.56
C GLU A 58 -2.70 -9.57 8.85
N GLY A 59 -3.34 -10.27 9.79
CA GLY A 59 -2.73 -10.67 11.05
C GLY A 59 -1.42 -11.45 10.83
N LYS A 60 -1.41 -12.40 9.89
CA LYS A 60 -0.21 -13.19 9.55
C LYS A 60 0.89 -12.36 8.88
N LEU A 61 0.53 -11.46 7.97
CA LEU A 61 1.49 -10.54 7.34
C LEU A 61 2.17 -9.67 8.40
N PHE A 62 1.41 -9.08 9.32
CA PHE A 62 1.97 -8.23 10.37
C PHE A 62 2.74 -8.98 11.45
N GLU A 63 2.32 -10.21 11.79
CA GLU A 63 3.08 -11.09 12.70
C GLU A 63 4.48 -11.37 12.14
N PHE A 64 4.56 -11.72 10.85
CA PHE A 64 5.84 -11.98 10.19
C PHE A 64 6.71 -10.72 10.04
N SER A 65 6.09 -9.55 9.88
CA SER A 65 6.78 -8.27 9.67
C SER A 65 6.92 -7.40 10.91
N ARG A 66 6.76 -7.95 12.12
CA ARG A 66 6.64 -7.19 13.38
C ARG A 66 7.82 -6.25 13.73
N ILE A 67 9.01 -6.54 13.22
CA ILE A 67 10.23 -5.75 13.51
C ILE A 67 10.48 -4.62 12.51
N VAL A 68 9.59 -4.43 11.53
CA VAL A 68 9.73 -3.42 10.49
C VAL A 68 9.32 -2.06 11.06
N ASP A 69 10.07 -1.02 10.69
CA ASP A 69 9.72 0.37 10.95
C ASP A 69 8.42 0.74 10.20
N GLU A 70 7.36 0.97 10.98
CA GLU A 70 6.01 1.23 10.49
C GLU A 70 5.92 2.55 9.72
N GLU A 71 6.57 3.61 10.19
CA GLU A 71 6.54 4.92 9.52
C GLU A 71 7.17 4.82 8.13
N TYR A 72 8.31 4.13 8.04
CA TYR A 72 8.97 3.86 6.77
C TYR A 72 8.11 3.00 5.83
N ALA A 73 7.45 1.96 6.35
CA ALA A 73 6.56 1.11 5.57
C ALA A 73 5.33 1.88 5.03
N VAL A 74 4.77 2.81 5.81
CA VAL A 74 3.68 3.70 5.37
C VAL A 74 4.15 4.61 4.23
N LYS A 75 5.34 5.23 4.36
CA LYS A 75 5.93 6.07 3.31
C LYS A 75 6.13 5.32 2.00
N LEU A 76 6.62 4.08 2.07
CA LEU A 76 6.74 3.20 0.91
C LEU A 76 5.35 2.84 0.33
N THR A 77 4.37 2.54 1.17
CA THR A 77 3.01 2.20 0.71
C THR A 77 2.35 3.38 -0.01
N LEU A 78 2.45 4.60 0.53
CA LEU A 78 1.99 5.83 -0.15
C LEU A 78 2.69 6.04 -1.49
N SER A 79 3.98 5.73 -1.59
CA SER A 79 4.71 5.80 -2.86
C SER A 79 4.21 4.80 -3.91
N VAL A 80 3.74 3.63 -3.48
CA VAL A 80 3.14 2.63 -4.39
C VAL A 80 1.75 3.09 -4.86
N ILE A 81 0.93 3.65 -3.96
CA ILE A 81 -0.37 4.25 -4.33
C ILE A 81 -0.14 5.33 -5.38
N HIS A 82 0.82 6.23 -5.14
CA HIS A 82 1.21 7.27 -6.09
C HIS A 82 1.62 6.69 -7.45
N GLU A 83 2.51 5.71 -7.47
CA GLU A 83 2.98 5.12 -8.72
C GLU A 83 1.84 4.46 -9.49
N LYS A 84 0.95 3.71 -8.82
CA LYS A 84 -0.21 3.09 -9.49
C LYS A 84 -1.14 4.14 -10.06
N LEU A 85 -1.36 5.26 -9.36
CA LEU A 85 -2.14 6.38 -9.86
C LEU A 85 -1.52 7.00 -11.12
N VAL A 86 -0.21 7.30 -11.10
CA VAL A 86 0.53 7.86 -12.25
C VAL A 86 0.53 6.91 -13.45
N ARG A 87 0.58 5.59 -13.22
CA ARG A 87 0.50 4.57 -14.26
C ARG A 87 -0.93 4.30 -14.77
N ASN A 88 -1.94 4.96 -14.20
CA ASN A 88 -3.36 4.69 -14.45
C ASN A 88 -3.79 3.25 -14.13
N GLU A 89 -3.11 2.61 -13.16
CA GLU A 89 -3.47 1.30 -12.61
C GLU A 89 -4.42 1.40 -11.40
N LEU A 90 -4.65 2.61 -10.91
CA LEU A 90 -5.55 2.92 -9.80
C LEU A 90 -6.30 4.21 -10.15
N VAL A 91 -7.63 4.21 -10.08
CA VAL A 91 -8.41 5.42 -10.35
C VAL A 91 -8.37 6.37 -9.15
N ILE A 92 -8.61 7.66 -9.40
CA ILE A 92 -8.49 8.71 -8.38
C ILE A 92 -9.28 8.42 -7.10
N GLU A 93 -10.52 7.95 -7.24
CA GLU A 93 -11.39 7.63 -6.10
C GLU A 93 -10.87 6.45 -5.27
N GLU A 94 -10.35 5.42 -5.92
CA GLU A 94 -9.76 4.27 -5.23
C GLU A 94 -8.46 4.66 -4.53
N SER A 95 -7.64 5.50 -5.18
CA SER A 95 -6.42 6.05 -4.61
C SER A 95 -6.70 6.83 -3.32
N ILE A 96 -7.65 7.77 -3.36
CA ILE A 96 -8.04 8.57 -2.18
C ILE A 96 -8.52 7.64 -1.06
N LYS A 97 -9.43 6.70 -1.37
CA LYS A 97 -9.94 5.73 -0.38
C LYS A 97 -8.83 4.88 0.24
N SER A 98 -7.88 4.41 -0.55
CA SER A 98 -6.72 3.65 -0.05
C SER A 98 -5.82 4.50 0.82
N THR A 99 -5.55 5.75 0.44
CA THR A 99 -4.79 6.68 1.28
C THR A 99 -5.50 6.93 2.62
N THR A 100 -6.79 7.25 2.60
CA THR A 100 -7.59 7.51 3.82
C THR A 100 -7.60 6.31 4.75
N ARG A 101 -7.90 5.10 4.22
CA ARG A 101 -7.90 3.86 5.01
C ARG A 101 -6.53 3.57 5.62
N LEU A 102 -5.45 3.76 4.86
CA LEU A 102 -4.10 3.56 5.37
C LEU A 102 -3.81 4.48 6.57
N LEU A 103 -4.12 5.77 6.44
CA LEU A 103 -3.85 6.76 7.49
C LEU A 103 -4.73 6.55 8.73
N VAL A 104 -6.00 6.17 8.56
CA VAL A 104 -6.92 5.86 9.66
C VAL A 104 -6.48 4.59 10.39
N ASN A 105 -6.21 3.50 9.67
CA ASN A 105 -5.85 2.21 10.25
C ASN A 105 -4.51 2.23 10.99
N ARG A 106 -3.66 3.24 10.72
CA ARG A 106 -2.38 3.46 11.40
C ARG A 106 -2.41 4.60 12.41
N GLY A 107 -3.57 5.24 12.60
CA GLY A 107 -3.71 6.35 13.55
C GLY A 107 -2.93 7.61 13.16
N LEU A 108 -2.54 7.76 11.90
CA LEU A 108 -1.67 8.83 11.40
C LEU A 108 -2.43 10.07 10.91
N TYR A 109 -3.75 10.00 10.82
CA TYR A 109 -4.60 11.04 10.25
C TYR A 109 -4.57 12.40 10.99
N TRP A 110 -4.07 12.45 12.23
CA TRP A 110 -3.88 13.70 12.98
C TRP A 110 -2.48 14.29 12.87
N GLU A 111 -1.50 13.49 12.44
CA GLU A 111 -0.10 13.89 12.37
C GLU A 111 0.08 14.99 11.32
N ASP A 112 0.93 15.97 11.63
CA ASP A 112 1.15 17.14 10.77
C ASP A 112 1.58 16.77 9.34
N GLU A 113 2.34 15.67 9.19
CA GLU A 113 2.79 15.17 7.88
C GLU A 113 1.65 14.64 7.00
N TYR A 114 0.58 14.08 7.59
CA TYR A 114 -0.45 13.33 6.84
C TYR A 114 -1.84 13.97 6.87
N ARG A 115 -2.08 14.92 7.77
CA ARG A 115 -3.41 15.51 8.01
C ARG A 115 -4.03 16.12 6.75
N ASP A 116 -3.25 16.86 5.97
CA ASP A 116 -3.77 17.51 4.77
C ASP A 116 -4.14 16.46 3.71
N LEU A 117 -3.29 15.43 3.54
CA LEU A 117 -3.54 14.30 2.65
C LEU A 117 -4.79 13.50 3.05
N TYR A 118 -5.01 13.28 4.35
CA TYR A 118 -6.22 12.65 4.88
C TYR A 118 -7.48 13.47 4.60
N SER A 119 -7.41 14.80 4.73
CA SER A 119 -8.56 15.71 4.60
C SER A 119 -9.08 15.83 3.16
N VAL A 120 -8.37 15.27 2.18
CA VAL A 120 -8.80 15.32 0.78
C VAL A 120 -10.01 14.44 0.51
N ASP A 121 -10.24 13.36 1.27
CA ASP A 121 -11.42 12.49 1.10
C ASP A 121 -12.74 13.27 1.22
N ASP A 122 -12.87 14.04 2.31
CA ASP A 122 -14.03 14.90 2.54
C ASP A 122 -14.15 15.98 1.45
N SER A 123 -13.03 16.61 1.07
CA SER A 123 -13.01 17.65 0.03
C SER A 123 -13.41 17.10 -1.34
N TYR A 124 -13.00 15.87 -1.65
CA TYR A 124 -13.30 15.18 -2.90
C TYR A 124 -14.79 14.81 -2.97
N GLU A 125 -15.36 14.26 -1.90
CA GLU A 125 -16.78 13.93 -1.85
C GLU A 125 -17.66 15.18 -1.99
N LEU A 126 -17.31 16.28 -1.33
CA LEU A 126 -18.02 17.56 -1.48
C LEU A 126 -17.94 18.10 -2.93
N ALA A 127 -16.75 18.03 -3.55
CA ALA A 127 -16.56 18.49 -4.93
C ALA A 127 -17.29 17.61 -5.94
N LYS A 128 -17.24 16.29 -5.75
CA LYS A 128 -17.90 15.29 -6.59
C LYS A 128 -19.42 15.43 -6.56
N ASN A 129 -20.00 15.79 -5.42
CA ASN A 129 -21.43 16.04 -5.27
C ASN A 129 -21.87 17.42 -5.77
N GLY A 130 -20.92 18.31 -6.09
CA GLY A 130 -21.19 19.68 -6.54
C GLY A 130 -21.58 20.63 -5.40
N ASP A 131 -21.26 20.27 -4.16
CA ASP A 131 -21.62 21.04 -2.97
C ASP A 131 -20.60 22.15 -2.67
N HIS A 132 -19.30 21.81 -2.71
CA HIS A 132 -18.19 22.72 -2.40
C HIS A 132 -16.91 22.28 -3.13
N PHE A 133 -16.04 23.26 -3.47
CA PHE A 133 -14.75 23.08 -4.18
C PHE A 133 -14.89 22.73 -5.66
N ASP A 134 -13.82 22.98 -6.41
CA ASP A 134 -13.69 22.50 -7.79
C ASP A 134 -13.07 21.10 -7.79
N LEU A 135 -13.71 20.15 -8.49
CA LEU A 135 -13.26 18.75 -8.51
C LEU A 135 -11.87 18.61 -9.12
N VAL A 136 -11.55 19.38 -10.17
CA VAL A 136 -10.24 19.30 -10.83
C VAL A 136 -9.16 19.84 -9.91
N GLU A 137 -9.42 20.94 -9.20
CA GLU A 137 -8.53 21.50 -8.20
C GLU A 137 -8.24 20.51 -7.06
N VAL A 138 -9.28 19.91 -6.46
CA VAL A 138 -9.11 18.92 -5.37
C VAL A 138 -8.30 17.71 -5.84
N VAL A 139 -8.57 17.20 -7.04
CA VAL A 139 -7.81 16.08 -7.63
C VAL A 139 -6.35 16.45 -7.85
N ASN A 140 -6.06 17.65 -8.35
CA ASN A 140 -4.69 18.11 -8.55
C ASN A 140 -3.93 18.26 -7.23
N ILE A 141 -4.59 18.82 -6.20
CA ILE A 141 -4.03 18.93 -4.84
C ILE A 141 -3.68 17.55 -4.28
N TYR A 142 -4.59 16.58 -4.40
CA TYR A 142 -4.35 15.21 -3.97
C TYR A 142 -3.11 14.61 -4.66
N ILE A 143 -3.03 14.72 -5.98
CA ILE A 143 -1.90 14.18 -6.77
C ILE A 143 -0.59 14.84 -6.34
N GLU A 144 -0.58 16.16 -6.14
CA GLU A 144 0.61 16.89 -5.68
C GLU A 144 1.06 16.45 -4.28
N MET A 145 0.13 16.38 -3.32
CA MET A 145 0.42 15.94 -1.95
C MET A 145 0.93 14.50 -1.92
N LEU A 146 0.25 13.58 -2.62
CA LEU A 146 0.67 12.19 -2.71
C LEU A 146 2.02 12.06 -3.44
N GLY A 147 2.29 12.94 -4.41
CA GLY A 147 3.54 13.02 -5.16
C GLY A 147 4.78 13.28 -4.30
N PHE A 148 4.62 13.89 -3.12
CA PHE A 148 5.71 14.04 -2.14
C PHE A 148 6.33 12.69 -1.72
N TYR A 149 5.52 11.63 -1.70
CA TYR A 149 5.97 10.28 -1.34
C TYR A 149 6.57 9.52 -2.51
N GLY A 150 6.44 10.00 -3.75
CA GLY A 150 7.02 9.37 -4.94
C GLY A 150 8.53 9.15 -4.86
N LYS A 151 9.25 9.98 -4.07
CA LYS A 151 10.69 9.82 -3.81
C LYS A 151 11.05 8.47 -3.18
N TYR A 152 10.14 7.85 -2.42
CA TYR A 152 10.36 6.56 -1.77
C TYR A 152 10.13 5.37 -2.73
N PHE A 153 9.54 5.58 -3.91
CA PHE A 153 9.19 4.48 -4.82
C PHE A 153 10.44 3.70 -5.30
N SER A 154 11.55 4.39 -5.52
CA SER A 154 12.81 3.73 -5.89
C SER A 154 13.32 2.78 -4.81
N GLU A 155 13.06 3.07 -3.54
CA GLU A 155 13.41 2.21 -2.42
C GLU A 155 12.51 0.97 -2.37
N PHE A 156 11.21 1.15 -2.63
CA PHE A 156 10.27 0.04 -2.82
C PHE A 156 10.68 -0.86 -3.99
N GLU A 157 11.01 -0.30 -5.15
CA GLU A 157 11.45 -1.10 -6.31
C GLU A 157 12.73 -1.89 -6.00
N ASN A 158 13.69 -1.27 -5.31
CA ASN A 158 14.91 -1.95 -4.88
C ASN A 158 14.62 -3.10 -3.90
N LEU A 159 13.68 -2.89 -2.97
CA LEU A 159 13.24 -3.92 -2.04
C LEU A 159 12.57 -5.08 -2.78
N TYR A 160 11.63 -4.76 -3.67
CA TYR A 160 10.94 -5.74 -4.51
C TYR A 160 11.95 -6.54 -5.34
N PHE A 161 12.88 -5.89 -6.03
CA PHE A 161 13.91 -6.56 -6.83
C PHE A 161 14.79 -7.51 -6.01
N LYS A 162 15.16 -7.12 -4.78
CA LYS A 162 15.96 -7.99 -3.89
C LYS A 162 15.23 -9.28 -3.53
N VAL A 163 13.91 -9.21 -3.33
CA VAL A 163 13.06 -10.36 -2.98
C VAL A 163 12.71 -11.17 -4.22
N MET A 164 12.21 -10.52 -5.26
CA MET A 164 11.54 -11.14 -6.41
C MET A 164 12.48 -11.47 -7.58
N LYS A 165 13.71 -10.93 -7.55
CA LYS A 165 14.71 -11.05 -8.63
C LYS A 165 14.24 -10.49 -9.99
N ASN A 166 13.17 -9.72 -10.01
CA ASN A 166 12.62 -9.02 -11.17
C ASN A 166 12.13 -7.60 -10.79
N LYS A 167 11.77 -6.79 -11.79
CA LYS A 167 11.25 -5.44 -11.56
C LYS A 167 9.76 -5.48 -11.25
N TRP A 168 9.29 -4.56 -10.41
CA TRP A 168 7.87 -4.45 -10.09
C TRP A 168 7.07 -3.93 -11.31
N GLY A 169 5.91 -4.54 -11.56
CA GLY A 169 5.04 -4.20 -12.69
C GLY A 169 5.52 -4.68 -14.07
N ARG A 170 6.41 -5.69 -14.12
CA ARG A 170 6.86 -6.34 -15.37
C ARG A 170 6.71 -7.85 -15.31
#